data_AF-A0A182EX25-F1
#
_entry.id   AF-A0A182EX25-F1
#
_cell.length_a   1.000
_cell.length_b   1.000
_cell.length_c   1.000
_cell.angle_alpha   90.00
_cell.angle_beta   90.00
_cell.angle_gamma   90.00
#
_symmetry.space_group_name_H-M   'P 1'
#
loop_
_entity.id
_entity.type
_entity.pdbx_description
1 polymer ?
#
loop_
_entity_poly.entity_id
_entity_poly.type
_entity_poly.pdbx_seq_one_letter_code
_entity_poly.pdbx_strand_id
1 'polypeptide(L)'
;MKNLYFSRIGRLYKEVDALFPSIYIPHRGSNVTSCLYVASVLLEAGRCAKKRSPEIPIYPYVGFEYFPINLTNPFYTRRDLRSSLGQAFYVGAEGSIIWSTSKNMTERCSGIADYVDKYLGPEIANLANLTSTKTANTTESFCQKWNVTMESEF
;
A
#
# COMPACT_ATOMS: atom_id res chain seq x y z
N MET A 1 -18.67 12.03 9.21
CA MET A 1 -19.59 11.61 8.13
C MET A 1 -19.46 10.10 7.93
N LYS A 2 -20.52 9.32 8.18
CA LYS A 2 -20.56 7.90 7.82
C LYS A 2 -20.62 7.82 6.29
N ASN A 3 -19.61 7.26 5.63
CA ASN A 3 -19.65 6.99 4.18
C ASN A 3 -20.86 6.09 3.86
N LEU A 4 -21.95 6.71 3.40
CA LEU A 4 -23.26 6.05 3.20
C LEU A 4 -23.22 4.95 2.13
N TYR A 5 -22.29 4.99 1.18
CA TYR A 5 -22.25 4.06 0.06
C TYR A 5 -21.72 2.66 0.43
N PHE A 6 -20.59 2.56 1.13
CA PHE A 6 -20.02 1.26 1.52
C PHE A 6 -20.89 0.49 2.52
N SER A 7 -21.78 1.18 3.23
CA SER A 7 -22.78 0.52 4.08
C SER A 7 -23.88 -0.17 3.26
N ARG A 8 -24.18 0.32 2.05
CA ARG A 8 -25.23 -0.24 1.16
C ARG A 8 -24.78 -1.51 0.44
N ILE A 9 -23.47 -1.69 0.23
CA ILE A 9 -22.92 -2.93 -0.33
C ILE A 9 -22.59 -3.98 0.73
N GLY A 10 -23.11 -3.83 1.95
CA GLY A 10 -22.86 -4.74 3.08
C GLY A 10 -23.18 -6.22 2.81
N ARG A 11 -24.11 -6.49 1.87
CA ARG A 11 -24.42 -7.84 1.41
C ARG A 11 -23.25 -8.48 0.66
N LEU A 12 -22.53 -7.72 -0.17
CA LEU A 12 -21.37 -8.23 -0.91
C LEU A 12 -20.32 -8.82 0.04
N TYR A 13 -20.06 -8.15 1.16
CA TYR A 13 -19.06 -8.63 2.13
C TYR A 13 -19.44 -9.97 2.79
N LYS A 14 -20.72 -10.35 2.78
CA LYS A 14 -21.18 -11.65 3.30
C LYS A 14 -20.92 -12.80 2.35
N GLU A 15 -20.77 -12.51 1.06
CA GLU A 15 -20.62 -13.48 -0.02
C GLU A 15 -19.15 -13.66 -0.43
N VAL A 16 -18.21 -13.00 0.26
CA VAL A 16 -16.77 -13.07 -0.05
C VAL A 16 -15.99 -13.56 1.15
N ASP A 17 -14.88 -14.24 0.87
CA ASP A 17 -13.98 -14.79 1.90
C ASP A 17 -12.79 -13.87 2.21
N ALA A 18 -12.61 -12.80 1.42
CA ALA A 18 -11.54 -11.83 1.60
C ALA A 18 -11.86 -10.48 0.93
N LEU A 19 -11.18 -9.41 1.36
CA LEU A 19 -11.26 -8.09 0.73
C LEU A 19 -9.97 -7.76 -0.04
N PHE A 20 -10.12 -7.16 -1.22
CA PHE A 20 -9.01 -6.86 -2.14
C PHE A 20 -8.98 -5.37 -2.52
N PRO A 21 -8.74 -4.45 -1.56
CA PRO A 21 -8.71 -3.03 -1.87
C PRO A 21 -7.52 -2.68 -2.78
N SER A 22 -7.72 -1.82 -3.76
CA SER A 22 -6.64 -1.26 -4.57
C SER A 22 -6.06 -0.03 -3.88
N ILE A 23 -4.74 -0.02 -3.65
CA ILE A 23 -4.01 1.07 -2.99
C ILE A 23 -2.89 1.66 -3.86
N TYR A 24 -3.08 1.64 -5.18
CA TYR A 24 -2.12 2.20 -6.14
C TYR A 24 -1.92 3.71 -5.91
N ILE A 25 -0.66 4.12 -5.81
CA ILE A 25 -0.25 5.51 -5.76
C ILE A 25 -0.16 6.04 -7.20
N PRO A 26 -0.92 7.10 -7.56
CA PRO A 26 -1.11 7.49 -8.96
C PRO A 26 0.12 8.19 -9.55
N HIS A 27 0.84 8.99 -8.77
CA HIS A 27 1.98 9.75 -9.28
C HIS A 27 3.04 9.98 -8.20
N ARG A 28 4.26 10.22 -8.65
CA ARG A 28 5.39 10.61 -7.80
C ARG A 28 5.16 11.99 -7.20
N GLY A 29 5.67 12.21 -5.98
CA GLY A 29 5.74 13.53 -5.34
C GLY A 29 4.54 13.89 -4.49
N SER A 30 3.52 13.03 -4.40
CA SER A 30 2.36 13.23 -3.52
C SER A 30 2.55 12.73 -2.09
N ASN A 31 3.78 12.42 -1.67
CA ASN A 31 4.23 11.93 -0.35
C ASN A 31 3.13 11.80 0.73
N VAL A 32 2.76 12.91 1.39
CA VAL A 32 1.78 12.91 2.49
C VAL A 32 0.38 12.52 1.99
N THR A 33 -0.05 13.05 0.86
CA THR A 33 -1.34 12.72 0.23
C THR A 33 -1.41 11.24 -0.18
N SER A 34 -0.33 10.67 -0.74
CA SER A 34 -0.24 9.23 -1.06
C SER A 34 -0.43 8.39 0.19
N CYS A 35 0.27 8.75 1.27
CA CYS A 35 0.20 8.02 2.52
C CYS A 35 -1.21 8.07 3.13
N LEU A 36 -1.81 9.26 3.20
CA LEU A 36 -3.18 9.43 3.72
C LEU A 36 -4.23 8.71 2.87
N TYR A 37 -4.06 8.69 1.55
CA TYR A 37 -4.91 7.95 0.64
C TYR A 37 -4.87 6.44 0.94
N VAL A 38 -3.67 5.86 0.98
CA VAL A 38 -3.50 4.43 1.29
C VAL A 38 -4.08 4.10 2.67
N ALA A 39 -3.77 4.91 3.68
CA ALA A 39 -4.29 4.75 5.04
C ALA A 39 -5.83 4.71 5.04
N SER A 40 -6.47 5.64 4.33
CA SER A 40 -7.92 5.77 4.29
C SER A 40 -8.59 4.54 3.66
N VAL A 41 -8.01 4.02 2.56
CA VAL A 41 -8.51 2.82 1.90
C VAL A 41 -8.38 1.59 2.81
N LEU A 42 -7.22 1.41 3.44
CA LEU A 42 -6.96 0.29 4.33
C LEU A 42 -7.83 0.31 5.59
N LEU A 43 -8.02 1.48 6.21
CA LEU A 43 -8.89 1.64 7.37
C LEU A 43 -10.35 1.32 7.03
N GLU A 44 -10.82 1.73 5.85
CA GLU A 44 -12.19 1.41 5.41
C GLU A 44 -12.35 -0.08 5.09
N ALA A 45 -11.34 -0.72 4.51
CA ALA A 45 -11.32 -2.17 4.30
C ALA A 45 -11.39 -2.91 5.65
N GLY A 46 -10.57 -2.52 6.63
CA GLY A 46 -10.61 -3.06 8.01
C GLY A 46 -11.96 -2.88 8.68
N ARG A 47 -12.58 -1.69 8.53
CA ARG A 47 -13.93 -1.44 9.05
C ARG A 47 -14.98 -2.36 8.41
N CYS A 48 -14.81 -2.73 7.14
CA CYS A 48 -15.71 -3.63 6.44
C CYS A 48 -15.47 -5.11 6.80
N ALA A 49 -14.21 -5.53 6.92
CA ALA A 49 -13.84 -6.88 7.35
C ALA A 49 -14.46 -7.24 8.71
N LYS A 50 -14.41 -6.31 9.68
CA LYS A 50 -15.00 -6.45 11.02
C LYS A 50 -16.53 -6.60 11.06
N LYS A 51 -17.23 -6.40 9.93
CA LYS A 51 -18.68 -6.68 9.84
C LYS A 51 -18.97 -8.16 9.64
N ARG A 52 -17.95 -8.97 9.35
CA ARG A 52 -18.05 -10.42 9.24
C ARG A 52 -17.66 -11.07 10.57
N SER A 53 -18.26 -12.22 10.84
CA SER A 53 -17.93 -13.09 11.96
C SER A 53 -17.83 -14.52 11.41
N PRO A 54 -16.62 -15.11 11.33
CA PRO A 54 -15.33 -14.51 11.67
C PRO A 54 -14.96 -13.31 10.77
N GLU A 55 -14.07 -12.44 11.26
CA GLU A 55 -13.48 -11.36 10.44
C GLU A 55 -12.77 -11.98 9.23
N ILE A 56 -12.96 -11.39 8.05
CA ILE A 56 -12.36 -11.88 6.80
C ILE A 56 -11.03 -11.17 6.53
N PRO A 57 -10.02 -11.86 5.96
CA PRO A 57 -8.72 -11.27 5.67
C PRO A 57 -8.76 -10.20 4.58
N ILE A 58 -7.74 -9.35 4.58
CA ILE A 58 -7.52 -8.26 3.63
C ILE A 58 -6.20 -8.49 2.87
N TYR A 59 -6.28 -8.51 1.54
CA TYR A 59 -5.13 -8.61 0.64
C TYR A 59 -5.12 -7.42 -0.33
N PRO A 60 -4.51 -6.28 0.04
CA PRO A 60 -4.48 -5.10 -0.81
C PRO A 60 -3.74 -5.37 -2.11
N TYR A 61 -4.28 -4.86 -3.21
CA TYR A 61 -3.56 -4.75 -4.48
C TYR A 61 -2.62 -3.55 -4.41
N VAL A 62 -1.33 -3.81 -4.57
CA VAL A 62 -0.25 -2.85 -4.42
C VAL A 62 0.54 -2.74 -5.72
N GLY A 63 0.80 -1.51 -6.14
CA GLY A 63 1.67 -1.23 -7.27
C GLY A 63 3.12 -1.09 -6.80
N PHE A 64 4.05 -1.20 -7.74
CA PHE A 64 5.44 -0.81 -7.55
C PHE A 64 5.92 0.13 -8.67
N GLU A 65 5.01 0.48 -9.58
CA GLU A 65 5.18 1.44 -10.66
C GLU A 65 4.03 2.46 -10.62
N TYR A 66 4.30 3.72 -10.97
CA TYR A 66 3.28 4.74 -11.15
C TYR A 66 2.58 4.58 -12.50
N PHE A 67 1.28 4.85 -12.51
CA PHE A 67 0.44 4.77 -13.70
C PHE A 67 -0.12 6.15 -14.08
N PRO A 68 -0.07 6.55 -15.37
CA PRO A 68 0.44 5.80 -16.51
C PRO A 68 1.97 5.63 -16.47
N ILE A 69 2.45 4.48 -16.97
CA ILE A 69 3.88 4.13 -16.93
C ILE A 69 4.71 5.15 -17.73
N ASN A 70 5.76 5.67 -17.08
CA ASN A 70 6.83 6.43 -17.69
C ASN A 70 8.10 5.57 -17.71
N LEU A 71 8.61 5.21 -18.89
CA LEU A 71 9.74 4.29 -19.04
C LEU A 71 11.07 4.78 -18.44
N THR A 72 11.23 6.10 -18.22
CA THR A 72 12.48 6.65 -17.67
C THR A 72 12.58 6.46 -16.16
N ASN A 73 11.45 6.48 -15.45
CA ASN A 73 11.43 6.31 -13.99
C ASN A 73 10.06 5.84 -13.49
N PRO A 74 9.66 4.61 -13.84
CA PRO A 74 8.31 4.15 -13.57
C PRO A 74 8.11 3.78 -12.10
N PHE A 75 9.18 3.49 -11.36
CA PHE A 75 9.07 2.81 -10.07
C PHE A 75 8.78 3.74 -8.89
N TYR A 76 8.09 3.18 -7.89
CA TYR A 76 7.84 3.84 -6.62
C TYR A 76 9.14 4.23 -5.92
N THR A 77 9.11 5.38 -5.26
CA THR A 77 10.18 5.73 -4.33
C THR A 77 10.17 4.80 -3.12
N ARG A 78 11.29 4.71 -2.39
CA ARG A 78 11.33 3.99 -1.10
C ARG A 78 10.25 4.49 -0.13
N ARG A 79 9.97 5.81 -0.13
CA ARG A 79 8.89 6.42 0.65
C ARG A 79 7.52 5.90 0.23
N ASP A 80 7.26 5.79 -1.06
CA ASP A 80 5.98 5.28 -1.57
C ASP A 80 5.81 3.77 -1.35
N LEU A 81 6.90 2.98 -1.37
CA LEU A 81 6.88 1.58 -0.93
C LEU A 81 6.47 1.45 0.55
N ARG A 82 7.04 2.28 1.43
CA ARG A 82 6.66 2.31 2.85
C ARG A 82 5.25 2.83 3.08
N SER A 83 4.85 3.82 2.30
CA SER A 83 3.49 4.37 2.32
C SER A 83 2.46 3.39 1.75
N SER A 84 2.87 2.33 1.05
CA SER A 84 2.00 1.29 0.51
C SER A 84 2.13 -0.03 1.30
N LEU A 85 3.12 -0.86 0.98
CA LEU A 85 3.38 -2.15 1.63
C LEU A 85 3.64 -1.99 3.14
N GLY A 86 4.38 -0.96 3.54
CA GLY A 86 4.63 -0.67 4.95
C GLY A 86 3.36 -0.37 5.72
N GLN A 87 2.43 0.40 5.13
CA GLN A 87 1.13 0.67 5.74
C GLN A 87 0.23 -0.56 5.77
N ALA A 88 0.17 -1.33 4.69
CA ALA A 88 -0.61 -2.57 4.64
C ALA A 88 -0.18 -3.53 5.77
N PHE A 89 1.13 -3.69 5.96
CA PHE A 89 1.69 -4.45 7.05
C PHE A 89 1.36 -3.83 8.43
N TYR A 90 1.52 -2.51 8.59
CA TYR A 90 1.26 -1.82 9.85
C TYR A 90 -0.20 -1.93 10.33
N VAL A 91 -1.17 -1.89 9.42
CA VAL A 91 -2.60 -2.03 9.77
C VAL A 91 -3.03 -3.49 9.99
N GLY A 92 -2.12 -4.45 9.80
CA GLY A 92 -2.37 -5.87 10.02
C GLY A 92 -3.06 -6.58 8.85
N ALA A 93 -2.84 -6.15 7.60
CA ALA A 93 -3.28 -6.93 6.45
C ALA A 93 -2.56 -8.30 6.42
N GLU A 94 -3.29 -9.37 6.09
CA GLU A 94 -2.77 -10.74 6.08
C GLU A 94 -1.77 -11.01 4.95
N GLY A 95 -1.80 -10.18 3.91
CA GLY A 95 -0.82 -10.21 2.83
C GLY A 95 -1.03 -9.05 1.88
N SER A 96 -0.31 -9.03 0.76
CA SER A 96 -0.48 -8.04 -0.31
C SER A 96 -0.25 -8.68 -1.66
N ILE A 97 -1.01 -8.23 -2.66
CA ILE A 97 -0.90 -8.68 -4.05
C ILE A 97 -0.14 -7.60 -4.81
N ILE A 98 1.09 -7.90 -5.20
CA ILE A 98 1.91 -6.98 -6.00
C ILE A 98 1.50 -7.13 -7.47
N TRP A 99 1.09 -6.03 -8.10
CA TRP A 99 0.55 -6.04 -9.46
C TRP A 99 1.21 -4.98 -10.35
N SER A 100 1.38 -5.34 -11.63
CA SER A 100 1.74 -4.43 -12.71
C SER A 100 1.02 -4.84 -14.01
N THR A 101 1.01 -3.95 -15.00
CA THR A 101 0.47 -4.20 -16.33
C THR A 101 1.43 -5.04 -17.18
N SER A 102 0.90 -5.77 -18.16
CA SER A 102 1.69 -6.45 -19.20
C SER A 102 2.20 -5.50 -20.29
N LYS A 103 1.71 -4.25 -20.35
CA LYS A 103 2.09 -3.26 -21.37
C LYS A 103 3.60 -3.05 -21.37
N ASN A 104 4.23 -3.16 -22.54
CA ASN A 104 5.67 -2.98 -22.74
C ASN A 104 6.55 -3.79 -21.78
N MET A 105 6.10 -4.99 -21.36
CA MET A 105 6.83 -5.78 -20.35
C MET A 105 8.27 -6.10 -20.80
N THR A 106 8.48 -6.43 -22.07
CA THR A 106 9.81 -6.73 -22.63
C THR A 106 10.80 -5.59 -22.49
N GLU A 107 10.34 -4.34 -22.55
CA GLU A 107 11.17 -3.13 -22.37
C GLU A 107 11.46 -2.84 -20.90
N ARG A 108 10.65 -3.37 -19.99
CA ARG A 108 10.71 -3.08 -18.55
C ARG A 108 11.31 -4.20 -17.72
N CYS A 109 11.36 -5.44 -18.23
CA CYS A 109 11.81 -6.62 -17.49
C CYS A 109 13.13 -6.40 -16.74
N SER A 110 14.15 -5.86 -17.41
CA SER A 110 15.45 -5.59 -16.77
C SER A 110 15.34 -4.54 -15.67
N GLY A 111 14.62 -3.44 -15.91
CA GLY A 111 14.35 -2.41 -14.90
C GLY A 111 13.56 -2.95 -13.70
N ILE A 112 12.59 -3.84 -13.93
CA ILE A 112 11.81 -4.48 -12.88
C ILE A 112 12.71 -5.39 -12.05
N ALA A 113 13.53 -6.24 -12.69
CA ALA A 113 14.48 -7.11 -12.00
C ALA A 113 15.44 -6.30 -11.11
N ASP A 114 16.05 -5.26 -11.69
CA ASP A 114 16.92 -4.32 -10.98
C ASP A 114 16.20 -3.65 -9.79
N TYR A 115 14.95 -3.24 -9.98
CA TYR A 115 14.17 -2.59 -8.93
C TYR A 115 13.79 -3.56 -7.81
N VAL A 116 13.44 -4.79 -8.15
CA VAL A 116 13.15 -5.86 -7.19
C VAL A 116 14.37 -6.14 -6.32
N ASP A 117 15.54 -6.31 -6.94
CA ASP A 117 16.77 -6.65 -6.22
C ASP A 117 17.26 -5.50 -5.33
N LYS A 118 17.20 -4.26 -5.85
CA LYS A 118 17.81 -3.09 -5.16
C LYS A 118 16.87 -2.39 -4.17
N TYR A 119 15.56 -2.45 -4.38
CA TYR A 119 14.60 -1.64 -3.61
C TYR A 119 13.44 -2.46 -3.03
N LEU A 120 12.61 -3.08 -3.88
CA LEU A 120 11.36 -3.70 -3.42
C LEU A 120 11.61 -4.90 -2.49
N GLY A 121 12.50 -5.82 -2.89
CA GLY A 121 12.87 -7.00 -2.10
C GLY A 121 13.43 -6.63 -0.72
N PRO A 122 14.46 -5.76 -0.65
CA PRO A 122 14.99 -5.28 0.63
C PRO A 122 13.96 -4.55 1.51
N GLU A 123 13.05 -3.76 0.95
CA GLU A 123 11.99 -3.11 1.75
C GLU A 123 10.99 -4.14 2.31
N ILE A 124 10.60 -5.15 1.52
CA ILE A 124 9.73 -6.25 2.00
C ILE A 124 10.40 -7.03 3.14
N ALA A 125 11.68 -7.39 2.99
CA ALA A 125 12.43 -8.11 4.01
C ALA A 125 12.54 -7.33 5.34
N ASN A 126 12.49 -6.00 5.27
CA ASN A 126 12.60 -5.12 6.43
C ASN A 126 11.27 -4.71 7.06
N LEU A 127 10.11 -5.12 6.51
CA LEU A 127 8.79 -4.68 7.00
C LEU A 127 8.59 -4.90 8.51
N ALA A 128 8.99 -6.06 9.04
CA ALA A 128 8.89 -6.36 10.46
C ALA A 128 9.67 -5.36 11.33
N ASN A 129 10.87 -4.96 10.89
CA ASN A 129 11.73 -4.01 11.61
C ASN A 129 11.15 -2.59 11.60
N LEU A 130 10.45 -2.21 10.52
CA LEU A 130 9.77 -0.90 10.43
C LEU A 130 8.65 -0.74 11.47
N THR A 131 8.08 -1.85 11.96
CA THR A 131 7.01 -1.82 12.98
C THR A 131 7.48 -2.05 14.42
N SER A 132 8.63 -2.70 14.61
CA SER A 132 9.22 -2.95 15.95
C SER A 132 9.75 -1.68 16.61
N THR A 133 9.90 -0.57 15.88
CA THR A 133 10.06 0.79 16.44
C THR A 133 8.73 1.34 16.99
N LYS A 134 8.08 0.50 17.79
CA LYS A 134 6.83 0.68 18.53
C LYS A 134 6.94 1.93 19.41
N THR A 135 6.55 3.07 18.86
CA THR A 135 5.98 4.15 19.66
C THR A 135 4.58 4.30 19.13
N ALA A 136 3.62 3.87 19.95
CA ALA A 136 2.20 4.02 19.70
C ALA A 136 1.93 5.47 19.32
N ASN A 137 1.59 5.73 18.08
CA ASN A 137 0.91 6.94 17.67
C ASN A 137 0.08 6.61 16.41
N THR A 138 -1.03 7.33 16.27
CA THR A 138 -2.10 7.17 15.28
C THR A 138 -1.60 7.07 13.83
N THR A 139 -2.43 6.59 12.90
CA THR A 139 -2.15 6.50 11.46
C THR A 139 -1.68 7.84 10.86
N GLU A 140 -2.12 8.95 11.45
CA GLU A 140 -1.69 10.31 11.12
C GLU A 140 -0.22 10.57 11.48
N SER A 141 0.22 10.04 12.62
CA SER A 141 1.63 10.05 13.02
C SER A 141 2.50 9.15 12.15
N PHE A 142 1.95 8.07 11.56
CA PHE A 142 2.70 7.21 10.64
C PHE A 142 3.14 8.05 9.44
N CYS A 143 2.17 8.67 8.74
CA CYS A 143 2.48 9.50 7.57
C CYS A 143 3.38 10.70 7.88
N GLN A 144 3.33 11.26 9.09
CA GLN A 144 4.18 12.39 9.51
C GLN A 144 5.57 11.96 10.01
N LYS A 145 5.68 10.88 10.78
CA LYS A 145 6.95 10.35 11.35
C LYS A 145 7.90 9.84 10.26
N TRP A 146 7.36 9.24 9.20
CA TRP A 146 8.13 8.86 8.01
C TRP A 146 8.44 10.04 7.07
N ASN A 147 7.86 11.22 7.32
CA ASN A 147 8.19 12.45 6.57
C ASN A 147 9.47 13.12 7.10
N VAL A 148 9.69 13.07 8.43
CA VAL A 148 10.80 13.78 9.12
C VAL A 148 12.14 13.03 9.06
N THR A 149 12.14 11.72 8.81
CA THR A 149 13.35 10.88 8.87
C THR A 149 14.11 10.72 7.55
N MET A 150 13.64 11.29 6.44
CA MET A 150 14.20 11.03 5.11
C MET A 150 14.19 12.27 4.20
N GLU A 151 14.84 13.34 4.62
CA GLU A 151 15.10 14.51 3.75
C GLU A 151 16.33 14.34 2.83
N SER A 152 17.05 13.22 2.88
CA SER A 152 18.17 12.98 1.96
C SER A 152 18.20 11.53 1.52
N GLU A 153 17.72 11.25 0.31
CA GLU A 153 18.18 10.14 -0.52
C GLU A 153 17.54 10.27 -1.92
N PHE A 154 18.03 11.28 -2.63
CA PHE A 154 18.20 11.29 -4.09
C PHE A 154 19.66 11.65 -4.36
#